data_AF-A0A9J6F928-F1
#
_entry.id   AF-A0A9J6F928-F1
#
_cell.length_a   1.000
_cell.length_b   1.000
_cell.length_c   1.000
_cell.angle_alpha   90.00
_cell.angle_beta   90.00
_cell.angle_gamma   90.00
#
_symmetry.space_group_name_H-M   'P 1'
#
loop_
_entity.id
_entity.type
_entity.pdbx_description
1 polymer ?
#
loop_
_entity_poly.entity_id
_entity_poly.type
_entity_poly.pdbx_seq_one_letter_code
_entity_poly.pdbx_strand_id
1 'polypeptide(L)'
;MDYQGNQQYRYENSDHQNTKTGMYGYRDVYGIFRHVNYIADRHGFRVVVDTNEPGTAPVHPADAVFNSAPIHVPPVRAPNHFAPAENIWYQGFGNEFGRRIGSEISVGLEKRSRRERRKNRKGRRLVPKQPSRKHQ
;
A
#
# COMPACT_ATOMS: atom_id res chain seq x y z
N MET A 1 24.97 18.19 19.97
CA MET A 1 25.52 17.33 18.89
C MET A 1 26.00 16.05 19.55
N ASP A 2 25.72 14.89 18.96
CA ASP A 2 26.26 13.62 19.45
C ASP A 2 27.72 13.41 18.99
N TYR A 3 28.33 12.30 19.41
CA TYR A 3 29.71 11.96 19.02
C TYR A 3 29.85 11.73 17.51
N GLN A 4 28.78 11.34 16.83
CA GLN A 4 28.78 11.18 15.39
C GLN A 4 28.59 12.50 14.65
N GLY A 5 28.19 13.61 15.29
CA GLY A 5 27.95 14.91 14.65
C GLY A 5 26.49 15.19 14.29
N ASN A 6 25.56 14.31 14.68
CA ASN A 6 24.13 14.55 14.50
C ASN A 6 23.60 15.54 15.54
N GLN A 7 22.55 16.25 15.16
CA GLN A 7 21.89 17.28 15.96
C GLN A 7 20.42 16.89 16.09
N GLN A 8 19.86 16.98 17.30
CA GLN A 8 18.43 16.80 17.54
C GLN A 8 17.95 17.86 18.52
N TYR A 9 16.70 18.28 18.41
CA TYR A 9 16.06 19.22 19.32
C TYR A 9 14.56 18.93 19.44
N ARG A 10 14.01 19.30 20.59
CA ARG A 10 12.57 19.26 20.86
C ARG A 10 12.21 20.41 21.77
N TYR A 11 11.06 21.01 21.48
CA TYR A 11 10.41 21.99 22.33
C TYR A 11 8.90 21.71 22.34
N GLU A 12 8.28 21.85 23.51
CA GLU A 12 6.84 21.67 23.69
C GLU A 12 6.34 22.65 24.74
N ASN A 13 5.18 23.24 24.50
CA ASN A 13 4.47 24.11 25.41
C ASN A 13 3.02 23.63 25.57
N SER A 14 2.47 23.85 26.76
CA SER A 14 1.11 23.44 27.13
C SER A 14 0.34 24.63 27.71
N ASP A 15 -0.91 24.83 27.31
CA ASP A 15 -1.80 25.80 27.94
C ASP A 15 -2.78 25.16 28.93
N HIS A 16 -3.57 26.00 29.62
CA HIS A 16 -4.60 25.56 30.57
C HIS A 16 -5.78 24.81 29.91
N GLN A 17 -5.96 24.94 28.61
CA GLN A 17 -7.00 24.24 27.82
C GLN A 17 -6.49 22.89 27.27
N ASN A 18 -5.32 22.44 27.71
CA ASN A 18 -4.65 21.24 27.24
C ASN A 18 -4.28 21.27 25.74
N THR A 19 -4.18 22.47 25.15
CA THR A 19 -3.53 22.66 23.85
C THR A 19 -2.05 22.39 24.00
N LYS A 20 -1.49 21.59 23.08
CA LYS A 20 -0.04 21.36 22.98
C LYS A 20 0.47 21.97 21.70
N THR A 21 1.49 22.81 21.80
CA THR A 21 2.23 23.32 20.64
C THR A 21 3.68 22.96 20.79
N GLY A 22 4.35 22.60 19.71
CA GLY A 22 5.77 22.34 19.82
C GLY A 22 6.44 22.18 18.48
N MET A 23 7.73 21.93 18.57
CA MET A 23 8.55 21.58 17.43
C MET A 23 9.53 20.48 17.81
N TYR A 24 9.89 19.67 16.84
CA TYR A 24 11.04 18.78 16.97
C TYR A 24 11.78 18.71 15.65
N GLY A 25 13.03 18.29 15.70
CA GLY A 25 13.77 18.05 14.48
C GLY A 25 15.13 17.45 14.73
N TYR A 26 15.74 17.05 13.63
CA TYR A 26 17.10 16.58 13.59
C TYR A 26 17.80 17.04 12.33
N ARG A 27 19.14 17.00 12.39
CA ARG A 27 20.03 17.11 11.26
C ARG A 27 21.16 16.11 11.44
N ASP A 28 21.39 15.25 10.48
CA ASP A 28 22.51 14.32 10.51
C ASP A 28 23.79 14.93 9.93
N VAL A 29 24.88 14.18 9.97
CA VAL A 29 26.18 14.57 9.39
C VAL A 29 26.18 14.81 7.89
N TYR A 30 25.25 14.18 7.17
CA TYR A 30 25.09 14.36 5.73
C TYR A 30 24.21 15.57 5.39
N GLY A 31 23.74 16.28 6.40
CA GLY A 31 22.87 17.44 6.25
C GLY A 31 21.42 17.06 5.92
N ILE A 32 21.04 15.78 6.04
CA ILE A 32 19.64 15.36 6.00
C ILE A 32 18.95 15.88 7.25
N PHE A 33 17.77 16.46 7.07
CA PHE A 33 17.01 17.02 8.17
C PHE A 33 15.52 16.75 8.05
N ARG A 34 14.87 16.81 9.21
CA ARG A 34 13.44 16.99 9.35
C ARG A 34 13.21 18.00 10.45
N HIS A 35 12.39 19.00 10.16
CA HIS A 35 11.85 19.96 11.13
C HIS A 35 10.33 19.85 11.13
N VAL A 36 9.73 19.74 12.30
CA VAL A 36 8.29 19.57 12.46
C VAL A 36 7.77 20.61 13.42
N ASN A 37 6.77 21.38 13.00
CA ASN A 37 5.95 22.22 13.85
C ASN A 37 4.58 21.58 14.01
N TYR A 38 4.05 21.52 15.24
CA TYR A 38 2.77 20.89 15.50
C TYR A 38 1.89 21.66 16.49
N ILE A 39 0.58 21.49 16.33
CA ILE A 39 -0.45 21.88 17.30
C ILE A 39 -1.42 20.72 17.50
N ALA A 40 -1.68 20.38 18.76
CA ALA A 40 -2.73 19.49 19.19
C ALA A 40 -3.74 20.30 20.00
N ASP A 41 -4.93 20.49 19.47
CA ASP A 41 -6.02 21.21 20.15
C ASP A 41 -7.38 20.55 19.83
N ARG A 42 -8.46 21.24 20.18
CA ARG A 42 -9.84 20.84 19.88
C ARG A 42 -10.15 20.65 18.39
N HIS A 43 -9.32 21.18 17.49
CA HIS A 43 -9.45 21.00 16.04
C HIS A 43 -8.65 19.78 15.53
N GLY A 44 -8.03 19.01 16.43
CA GLY A 44 -7.25 17.82 16.11
C GLY A 44 -5.74 18.08 16.14
N PHE A 45 -4.99 17.17 15.51
CA PHE A 45 -3.55 17.24 15.40
C PHE A 45 -3.15 17.74 14.01
N ARG A 46 -2.47 18.88 13.94
CA ARG A 46 -2.03 19.52 12.70
C ARG A 46 -0.53 19.73 12.71
N VAL A 47 0.13 19.48 11.59
CA VAL A 47 1.58 19.57 11.48
C VAL A 47 2.06 20.20 10.18
N VAL A 48 3.21 20.86 10.26
CA VAL A 48 4.01 21.28 9.10
C VAL A 48 5.38 20.63 9.24
N VAL A 49 5.81 19.93 8.20
CA VAL A 49 7.06 19.19 8.11
C VAL A 49 7.91 19.80 6.99
N ASP A 50 9.08 20.33 7.34
CA ASP A 50 10.10 20.76 6.39
C ASP A 50 11.21 19.71 6.36
N THR A 51 11.53 19.17 5.18
CA THR A 51 12.50 18.07 5.06
C THR A 51 13.21 18.02 3.71
N ASN A 52 14.43 17.48 3.69
CA ASN A 52 15.17 17.11 2.48
C ASN A 52 15.43 15.61 2.36
N GLU A 53 14.68 14.78 3.09
CA GLU A 53 14.87 13.34 3.13
C GLU A 53 14.60 12.67 1.79
N PRO A 54 15.53 11.82 1.31
CA PRO A 54 15.34 11.06 0.09
C PRO A 54 14.06 10.23 0.11
N GLY A 55 13.33 10.23 -1.01
CA GLY A 55 12.08 9.47 -1.14
C GLY A 55 10.85 10.11 -0.51
N THR A 56 10.96 11.31 0.07
CA THR A 56 9.80 12.02 0.65
C THR A 56 9.17 12.96 -0.37
N ALA A 57 7.96 12.67 -0.84
CA ALA A 57 7.26 13.56 -1.76
C ALA A 57 6.60 14.73 -1.01
N PRO A 58 6.47 15.93 -1.61
CA PRO A 58 5.64 16.98 -1.08
C PRO A 58 4.16 16.59 -1.19
N VAL A 59 3.48 16.41 -0.06
CA VAL A 59 2.09 15.95 0.03
C VAL A 59 1.37 16.58 1.22
N HIS A 60 0.03 16.50 1.22
CA HIS A 60 -0.82 17.06 2.28
C HIS A 60 -1.83 16.04 2.85
N PRO A 61 -1.40 14.89 3.41
CA PRO A 61 -2.30 13.92 3.99
C PRO A 61 -2.80 14.38 5.36
N ALA A 62 -4.11 14.22 5.64
CA ALA A 62 -4.70 14.24 6.98
C ALA A 62 -4.08 15.30 7.94
N ASP A 63 -4.29 16.59 7.63
CA ASP A 63 -3.82 17.73 8.44
C ASP A 63 -2.30 17.85 8.64
N ALA A 64 -1.52 17.09 7.87
CA ALA A 64 -0.07 17.20 7.78
C ALA A 64 0.36 17.82 6.45
N VAL A 65 1.19 18.86 6.51
CA VAL A 65 1.78 19.51 5.35
C VAL A 65 3.25 19.10 5.25
N PHE A 66 3.65 18.47 4.15
CA PHE A 66 5.05 18.13 3.88
C PHE A 66 5.66 19.07 2.84
N ASN A 67 6.47 20.02 3.29
CA ASN A 67 7.34 20.86 2.47
C ASN A 67 8.66 20.10 2.22
N SER A 68 8.67 19.26 1.19
CA SER A 68 9.81 18.39 0.91
C SER A 68 10.69 18.91 -0.23
N ALA A 69 12.01 18.93 0.01
CA ALA A 69 13.04 19.19 -1.00
C ALA A 69 14.08 18.04 -0.99
N PRO A 70 13.71 16.81 -1.43
CA PRO A 70 14.56 15.64 -1.29
C PRO A 70 15.87 15.79 -2.04
N ILE A 71 16.98 15.47 -1.37
CA ILE A 71 18.25 15.31 -2.08
C ILE A 71 18.29 13.97 -2.82
N HIS A 72 18.90 13.95 -4.00
CA HIS A 72 19.13 12.73 -4.74
C HIS A 72 20.26 11.94 -4.08
N VAL A 73 19.91 10.87 -3.36
CA VAL A 73 20.88 9.83 -3.01
C VAL A 73 20.86 8.79 -4.12
N PRO A 74 22.01 8.40 -4.69
CA PRO A 74 22.06 7.32 -5.65
C PRO A 74 21.49 6.06 -4.98
N PRO A 75 20.74 5.21 -5.70
CA PRO A 75 20.26 3.98 -5.13
C PRO A 75 21.46 3.18 -4.63
N VAL A 76 21.53 2.94 -3.32
CA VAL A 76 22.41 1.91 -2.77
C VAL A 76 21.98 0.63 -3.47
N ARG A 77 22.89 -0.01 -4.22
CA ARG A 77 22.60 -1.32 -4.85
C ARG A 77 22.14 -2.25 -3.73
N ALA A 78 20.83 -2.50 -3.66
CA ALA A 78 20.30 -3.48 -2.74
C ALA A 78 21.00 -4.82 -3.06
N PRO A 79 21.53 -5.56 -2.08
CA PRO A 79 21.75 -6.97 -2.28
C PRO A 79 20.41 -7.56 -2.73
N ASN A 80 20.42 -8.32 -3.82
CA ASN A 80 19.23 -8.87 -4.49
C ASN A 80 18.22 -9.45 -3.48
N HIS A 81 17.25 -8.65 -3.03
CA HIS A 81 16.13 -9.12 -2.23
C HIS A 81 14.97 -9.33 -3.19
N PHE A 82 14.50 -10.57 -3.27
CA PHE A 82 13.31 -10.99 -4.01
C PHE A 82 12.16 -10.01 -3.75
N ALA A 83 11.65 -9.40 -4.82
CA ALA A 83 10.55 -8.44 -4.74
C ALA A 83 9.26 -9.12 -4.21
N PRO A 84 8.58 -8.57 -3.18
CA PRO A 84 7.17 -8.85 -3.01
C PRO A 84 6.40 -8.19 -4.17
N ALA A 85 5.54 -8.97 -4.83
CA ALA A 85 4.75 -8.53 -5.98
C ALA A 85 3.86 -7.33 -5.62
N GLU A 86 4.07 -6.20 -6.30
CA GLU A 86 3.24 -5.01 -6.18
C GLU A 86 1.97 -5.12 -7.03
N ASN A 87 0.84 -4.72 -6.45
CA ASN A 87 -0.40 -4.43 -7.16
C ASN A 87 -0.24 -3.15 -7.97
N ILE A 88 -0.01 -3.28 -9.27
CA ILE A 88 0.04 -2.16 -10.22
C ILE A 88 -1.39 -1.86 -10.69
N TRP A 89 -1.97 -0.76 -10.21
CA TRP A 89 -3.04 -0.05 -10.92
C TRP A 89 -2.72 1.44 -10.94
N TYR A 90 -2.07 1.91 -12.02
CA TYR A 90 -2.39 3.16 -12.72
C TYR A 90 -1.73 3.13 -14.12
N GLN A 91 -2.60 3.09 -15.14
CA GLN A 91 -2.45 3.61 -16.51
C GLN A 91 -1.08 3.49 -17.23
N GLY A 92 -1.01 2.51 -18.15
CA GLY A 92 -0.83 2.81 -19.57
C GLY A 92 0.57 3.12 -20.13
N PHE A 93 1.46 2.14 -20.20
CA PHE A 93 2.56 2.10 -21.20
C PHE A 93 2.89 0.66 -21.66
N GLY A 94 2.06 0.13 -22.58
CA GLY A 94 2.48 -0.13 -23.95
C GLY A 94 3.70 -0.98 -24.35
N ASN A 95 4.26 -1.92 -23.57
CA ASN A 95 5.46 -2.65 -24.06
C ASN A 95 5.33 -4.19 -23.97
N GLU A 96 5.40 -4.83 -25.13
CA GLU A 96 5.62 -6.23 -25.57
C GLU A 96 5.96 -7.40 -24.61
N PHE A 97 5.71 -7.33 -23.31
CA PHE A 97 5.89 -8.44 -22.34
C PHE A 97 4.62 -9.30 -22.14
N GLY A 98 3.45 -8.80 -22.55
CA GLY A 98 2.15 -9.48 -22.32
C GLY A 98 1.88 -10.71 -23.20
N ARG A 99 2.66 -10.95 -24.27
CA ARG A 99 2.36 -12.04 -25.23
C ARG A 99 2.90 -13.43 -24.82
N ARG A 100 3.68 -13.55 -23.75
CA ARG A 100 4.21 -14.87 -23.29
C ARG A 100 3.60 -15.41 -21.99
N ILE A 101 2.88 -14.60 -21.21
CA ILE A 101 2.25 -15.06 -19.96
C ILE A 101 0.74 -15.35 -20.09
N GLY A 102 0.09 -14.91 -21.19
CA GLY A 102 -1.33 -15.18 -21.44
C GLY A 102 -1.64 -16.60 -21.94
N SER A 103 -0.63 -17.36 -22.38
CA SER A 103 -0.83 -18.69 -22.97
C SER A 103 -0.97 -19.82 -21.94
N GLU A 104 -0.48 -19.67 -20.71
CA GLU A 104 -0.58 -20.73 -19.69
C GLU A 104 -1.80 -20.61 -18.77
N ILE A 105 -2.30 -19.39 -18.54
CA ILE A 105 -3.46 -19.17 -17.64
C ILE A 105 -4.76 -19.65 -18.30
N SER A 106 -4.91 -19.51 -19.63
CA SER A 106 -6.08 -20.01 -20.37
C SER A 106 -6.19 -21.54 -20.35
N VAL A 107 -5.06 -22.26 -20.43
CA VAL A 107 -5.04 -23.73 -20.40
C VAL A 107 -5.36 -24.28 -19.00
N GLY A 108 -5.05 -23.52 -17.94
CA GLY A 108 -5.31 -23.88 -16.55
C GLY A 108 -6.77 -23.79 -16.11
N LEU A 109 -7.52 -22.78 -16.59
CA LEU A 109 -8.94 -22.62 -16.23
C LEU A 109 -9.86 -23.60 -16.97
N GLU A 110 -9.53 -23.98 -18.21
CA GLU A 110 -10.37 -24.89 -19.01
C GLU A 110 -10.32 -26.34 -18.51
N LYS A 111 -9.21 -26.75 -17.87
CA LYS A 111 -9.07 -28.09 -17.27
C LYS A 111 -9.91 -28.29 -16.00
N ARG A 112 -10.20 -27.23 -15.23
CA ARG A 112 -11.08 -27.32 -14.05
C ARG A 112 -12.56 -27.37 -14.43
N SER A 113 -12.98 -26.61 -15.44
CA SER A 113 -14.36 -26.62 -15.97
C SER A 113 -14.81 -27.98 -16.51
N ARG A 114 -13.92 -28.72 -17.21
CA ARG A 114 -14.24 -30.08 -17.71
C ARG A 114 -14.38 -31.13 -16.60
N ARG A 115 -13.73 -30.95 -15.44
CA ARG A 115 -13.79 -31.90 -14.32
C ARG A 115 -15.10 -31.75 -13.53
N GLU A 116 -15.65 -30.54 -13.48
CA GLU A 116 -16.91 -30.22 -12.80
C GLU A 116 -18.14 -30.68 -13.62
N ARG A 117 -18.11 -30.52 -14.95
CA ARG A 117 -19.19 -31.00 -15.85
C ARG A 117 -19.35 -32.52 -15.89
N ARG A 118 -18.28 -33.30 -15.62
CA ARG A 118 -18.35 -34.77 -15.61
C ARG A 118 -19.01 -35.35 -14.36
N LYS A 119 -19.04 -34.63 -13.23
CA LYS A 119 -19.72 -35.09 -12.01
C LYS A 119 -21.23 -34.90 -12.08
N ASN A 120 -21.71 -33.86 -12.76
CA ASN A 120 -23.15 -33.55 -12.83
C ASN A 120 -23.96 -34.38 -13.85
N ARG A 121 -23.29 -35.19 -14.71
CA ARG A 121 -23.96 -36.09 -15.68
C ARG A 121 -24.19 -37.51 -15.15
N LYS A 122 -23.62 -37.88 -14.00
CA LYS A 122 -23.81 -39.21 -13.36
C LYS A 122 -25.02 -39.28 -12.41
N GLY A 123 -25.82 -38.21 -12.28
CA GLY A 123 -26.97 -38.12 -11.36
C GLY A 123 -28.37 -38.22 -11.98
N ARG A 124 -28.53 -38.55 -13.27
CA ARG A 124 -29.85 -38.68 -13.93
C ARG A 124 -30.16 -40.12 -14.37
N ARG A 125 -30.76 -40.88 -13.46
CA ARG A 125 -31.61 -42.07 -13.67
C ARG A 125 -32.32 -42.25 -12.31
N LEU A 126 -33.65 -42.18 -12.17
CA LEU A 126 -34.70 -42.94 -12.82
C LEU A 126 -36.03 -42.15 -12.71
N VAL A 127 -36.83 -42.17 -13.78
CA VAL A 127 -38.25 -41.79 -13.73
C VAL A 127 -39.04 -43.00 -13.20
N PRO A 128 -39.80 -42.91 -12.10
CA PRO A 128 -40.72 -43.97 -11.74
C PRO A 128 -41.98 -43.90 -12.63
N LYS A 129 -42.32 -45.02 -13.26
CA LYS A 129 -43.56 -45.22 -14.01
C LYS A 129 -44.78 -45.07 -13.08
N GLN A 130 -45.81 -44.37 -13.57
CA GLN A 130 -47.13 -44.33 -12.94
C GLN A 130 -47.80 -45.71 -12.98
N PRO A 131 -48.51 -46.12 -11.91
CA PRO A 131 -49.51 -47.17 -12.02
C PRO A 131 -50.90 -46.58 -12.31
N SER A 132 -51.55 -47.16 -13.33
CA SER A 132 -52.97 -46.99 -13.65
C SER A 132 -53.85 -47.51 -12.52
N ARG A 133 -54.89 -46.77 -12.13
CA ARG A 133 -56.01 -47.29 -11.33
C ARG A 133 -57.33 -47.04 -12.05
N LYS A 134 -58.06 -48.14 -12.23
CA LYS A 134 -59.40 -48.26 -12.83
C LYS A 134 -60.49 -47.82 -11.83
N HIS A 135 -61.64 -47.43 -12.39
CA HIS A 135 -63.01 -47.41 -11.86
C HIS A 135 -63.23 -47.49 -10.34
N GLN A 136 -63.88 -46.47 -9.77
CA GLN A 136 -65.34 -46.40 -9.59
C GLN A 136 -65.76 -44.94 -9.37
#